data_AF-E3LX84-F1
#
_entry.id   AF-E3LX84-F1
#
_cell.length_a   1.000
_cell.length_b   1.000
_cell.length_c   1.000
_cell.angle_alpha   90.00
_cell.angle_beta   90.00
_cell.angle_gamma   90.00
#
_symmetry.space_group_name_H-M   'P 1'
#
loop_
_entity.id
_entity.type
_entity.pdbx_description
1 polymer ?
#
loop_
_entity_poly.entity_id
_entity_poly.type
_entity_poly.pdbx_seq_one_letter_code
_entity_poly.pdbx_strand_id
1 'polypeptide(L)'
;MIKTRDIHKKSKKELDLAVKCHADTESKEYSYVDMKVMSMEKNDKICWTTRFPDGLILKSNHALITEKLRETLNPKYFILDQDDIKWFKSHQQSLGKGGVKQYECLTSLPELLNLRPLKKLYLRGFPLACNGSDVSYCNRVFADEVIQIIPILLKRQNRRLADSDTRLQNYCEKWNCGANKGRWFNSICTSDLKEALDDFDIDKMLVTIVPDPVYHSTAQEKLRGGNHPVVTFSSDGHPIMYASQAILSLFENFVFASNFEGGCSEEYKKELLKTMKKYENWVGINENVNFEHSLILQHMFISKSELYSDFSSLEDHRELFKTERDMNAFNDHQPDDRIPMQEYIEICKEFEFSTFCTQITKILSSRTKRNNQKDEIPYWLACTFYSVAWMEKFLEPSEINLKRLLWSGFKHYVPSSWHQEIDNSMEQIFKVRKPITSSVTPDELEQMKERMYQRIASTERRYRDVEFEPSEISIVTKESFQQMLRAGKLPSGPFQICVESDDEDEESNK
;
A
#
# COMPACT_ATOMS: atom_id res chain seq x y z
N MET A 1 -15.23 58.06 -27.40
CA MET A 1 -14.59 57.00 -26.59
C MET A 1 -15.68 56.21 -25.86
N ILE A 2 -16.18 55.14 -26.49
CA ILE A 2 -17.21 54.26 -25.90
C ILE A 2 -16.51 52.97 -25.44
N LYS A 3 -16.55 52.77 -24.13
CA LYS A 3 -16.42 51.55 -23.31
C LYS A 3 -15.82 50.30 -23.97
N THR A 4 -14.50 50.15 -23.84
CA THR A 4 -13.74 48.88 -23.95
C THR A 4 -13.75 48.03 -22.67
N ARG A 5 -14.45 48.46 -21.59
CA ARG A 5 -14.46 47.75 -20.30
C ARG A 5 -15.50 46.64 -20.16
N ASP A 6 -16.53 46.61 -21.00
CA ASP A 6 -17.62 45.61 -20.89
C ASP A 6 -17.33 44.30 -21.65
N ILE A 7 -16.34 44.27 -22.55
CA ILE A 7 -15.97 43.08 -23.33
C ILE A 7 -15.10 42.10 -22.51
N HIS A 8 -14.28 42.59 -21.57
CA HIS A 8 -13.43 41.73 -20.72
C HIS A 8 -14.15 41.09 -19.53
N LYS A 9 -15.31 41.61 -19.11
CA LYS A 9 -16.12 40.97 -18.05
C LYS A 9 -17.04 39.87 -18.57
N LYS A 10 -17.45 39.92 -19.85
CA LYS A 10 -18.22 38.85 -20.49
C LYS A 10 -17.35 37.62 -20.79
N SER A 11 -16.11 37.80 -21.27
CA SER A 11 -15.25 36.65 -21.58
C SER A 11 -14.88 35.82 -20.34
N LYS A 12 -14.74 36.45 -19.16
CA LYS A 12 -14.41 35.70 -17.93
C LYS A 12 -15.60 34.88 -17.41
N LYS A 13 -16.84 35.38 -17.55
CA LYS A 13 -18.06 34.67 -17.14
C LYS A 13 -18.52 33.61 -18.16
N GLU A 14 -18.14 33.78 -19.43
CA GLU A 14 -18.36 32.78 -20.49
C GLU A 14 -17.29 31.68 -20.51
N LEU A 15 -16.06 31.95 -20.03
CA LEU A 15 -15.04 30.91 -19.79
C LEU A 15 -15.39 29.99 -18.60
N ASP A 16 -16.05 30.52 -17.56
CA ASP A 16 -16.47 29.74 -16.38
C ASP A 16 -17.74 28.89 -16.66
N LEU A 17 -18.34 29.01 -17.85
CA LEU A 17 -19.50 28.24 -18.31
C LEU A 17 -19.17 27.38 -19.53
N ALA A 18 -17.91 26.96 -19.66
CA ALA A 18 -17.56 25.86 -20.55
C ALA A 18 -18.30 24.62 -20.05
N VAL A 19 -19.36 24.23 -20.77
CA VAL A 19 -20.08 22.98 -20.54
C VAL A 19 -19.04 21.86 -20.59
N LYS A 20 -18.81 21.18 -19.45
CA LYS A 20 -17.98 19.97 -19.41
C LYS A 20 -18.64 18.94 -20.31
N CYS A 21 -18.02 18.64 -21.45
CA CYS A 21 -18.55 17.69 -22.43
C CYS A 21 -18.56 16.25 -21.91
N HIS A 22 -17.73 15.97 -20.91
CA HIS A 22 -17.45 14.61 -20.46
C HIS A 22 -17.84 14.32 -19.01
N ALA A 23 -18.56 15.22 -18.34
CA ALA A 23 -18.96 15.06 -16.93
C ALA A 23 -19.71 13.73 -16.68
N ASP A 24 -20.61 13.35 -17.59
CA ASP A 24 -21.45 12.15 -17.45
C ASP A 24 -20.81 10.86 -17.99
N THR A 25 -19.58 10.93 -18.51
CA THR A 25 -18.84 9.72 -18.94
C THR A 25 -18.35 8.95 -17.72
N GLU A 26 -18.27 7.62 -17.83
CA GLU A 26 -17.77 6.73 -16.77
C GLU A 26 -16.70 5.79 -17.34
N SER A 27 -15.71 5.44 -16.52
CA SER A 27 -14.70 4.45 -16.90
C SER A 27 -15.26 3.04 -16.87
N LYS A 28 -14.82 2.18 -17.81
CA LYS A 28 -15.10 0.74 -17.73
C LYS A 28 -14.29 0.16 -16.56
N GLU A 29 -14.95 -0.58 -15.68
CA GLU A 29 -14.31 -1.25 -14.55
C GLU A 29 -14.63 -2.75 -14.57
N TYR A 30 -13.60 -3.58 -14.41
CA TYR A 30 -13.78 -5.03 -14.25
C TYR A 30 -13.73 -5.43 -12.78
N SER A 31 -14.53 -6.43 -12.41
CA SER A 31 -14.49 -7.00 -11.07
C SER A 31 -13.43 -8.10 -10.95
N TYR A 32 -12.93 -8.33 -9.74
CA TYR A 32 -12.04 -9.46 -9.44
C TYR A 32 -12.68 -10.82 -9.75
N VAL A 33 -14.01 -10.93 -9.63
CA VAL A 33 -14.72 -12.18 -9.94
C VAL A 33 -14.71 -12.50 -11.44
N ASP A 34 -14.53 -11.48 -12.29
CA ASP A 34 -14.46 -11.62 -13.74
C ASP A 34 -13.04 -11.96 -14.21
N MET A 35 -12.03 -11.66 -13.39
CA MET A 35 -10.64 -11.86 -13.76
C MET A 35 -10.20 -13.31 -13.55
N LYS A 36 -9.81 -13.96 -14.64
CA LYS A 36 -9.10 -15.25 -14.59
C LYS A 36 -7.61 -15.06 -14.82
N VAL A 37 -6.78 -15.34 -13.82
CA VAL A 37 -5.32 -15.40 -13.97
C VAL A 37 -4.96 -16.68 -14.75
N MET A 38 -4.46 -16.52 -15.97
CA MET A 38 -4.14 -17.62 -16.89
C MET A 38 -2.74 -18.17 -16.65
N SER A 39 -1.80 -17.28 -16.36
CA SER A 39 -0.41 -17.63 -16.03
C SER A 39 0.20 -16.55 -15.13
N MET A 40 1.00 -16.96 -14.17
CA MET A 40 1.82 -16.09 -13.33
C MET A 40 3.12 -16.81 -13.00
N GLU A 41 4.27 -16.17 -13.19
CA GLU A 41 5.56 -16.77 -12.88
C GLU A 41 5.74 -16.85 -11.36
N LYS A 42 6.06 -18.05 -10.84
CA LYS A 42 6.10 -18.32 -9.39
C LYS A 42 7.10 -17.42 -8.65
N ASN A 43 8.29 -17.27 -9.23
CA ASN A 43 9.39 -16.50 -8.64
C ASN A 43 9.36 -15.02 -9.04
N ASP A 44 8.49 -14.66 -9.99
CA ASP A 44 8.46 -13.33 -10.56
C ASP A 44 7.03 -12.93 -10.95
N LYS A 45 6.21 -12.72 -9.93
CA LYS A 45 4.77 -12.52 -10.07
C LYS A 45 4.39 -11.28 -10.89
N ILE A 46 5.33 -10.36 -11.13
CA ILE A 46 5.12 -9.21 -12.03
C ILE A 46 4.88 -9.69 -13.48
N CYS A 47 5.31 -10.91 -13.82
CA CYS A 47 5.08 -11.55 -15.10
C CYS A 47 3.79 -12.38 -15.08
N TRP A 48 2.70 -11.82 -15.61
CA TRP A 48 1.38 -12.46 -15.59
C TRP A 48 0.60 -12.27 -16.87
N THR A 49 -0.43 -13.10 -17.08
CA THR A 49 -1.44 -12.96 -18.13
C THR A 49 -2.82 -13.28 -17.56
N THR A 50 -3.82 -12.45 -17.86
CA THR A 50 -5.20 -12.62 -17.41
C THR A 50 -6.17 -12.65 -18.58
N ARG A 51 -7.39 -13.16 -18.31
CA ARG A 51 -8.51 -13.19 -19.24
C ARG A 51 -9.79 -12.77 -18.52
N PHE A 52 -10.60 -11.97 -19.20
CA PHE A 52 -11.93 -11.53 -18.76
C PHE A 52 -13.06 -12.22 -19.55
N PRO A 53 -14.33 -12.16 -19.09
CA PRO A 53 -15.44 -12.89 -19.69
C PRO A 53 -15.76 -12.46 -21.13
N ASP A 54 -15.49 -11.21 -21.48
CA ASP A 54 -15.66 -10.66 -22.83
C ASP A 54 -14.51 -11.06 -23.80
N GLY A 55 -13.59 -11.90 -23.35
CA GLY A 55 -12.45 -12.37 -24.13
C GLY A 55 -11.25 -11.43 -24.10
N LEU A 56 -11.30 -10.30 -23.38
CA LEU A 56 -10.14 -9.43 -23.20
C LEU A 56 -9.01 -10.20 -22.52
N ILE A 57 -7.81 -10.16 -23.13
CA ILE A 57 -6.59 -10.74 -22.59
C ILE A 57 -5.63 -9.61 -22.29
N LEU A 58 -5.16 -9.56 -21.04
CA LEU A 58 -4.20 -8.56 -20.57
C LEU A 58 -2.91 -9.25 -20.12
N LYS A 59 -1.79 -8.53 -20.26
CA LYS A 59 -0.45 -8.99 -19.89
C LYS A 59 0.36 -7.81 -19.35
N SER A 60 1.21 -8.04 -18.35
CA SER A 60 2.19 -7.02 -17.97
C SER A 60 3.25 -6.85 -19.07
N ASN A 61 3.76 -5.63 -19.24
CA ASN A 61 4.91 -5.41 -20.13
C ASN A 61 6.14 -6.24 -19.71
N HIS A 62 6.34 -6.43 -18.39
CA HIS A 62 7.42 -7.24 -17.85
C HIS A 62 7.40 -8.68 -18.36
N ALA A 63 6.22 -9.27 -18.59
CA ALA A 63 6.09 -10.63 -19.10
C ALA A 63 6.47 -10.79 -20.59
N LEU A 64 6.87 -9.71 -21.26
CA LEU A 64 7.47 -9.74 -22.61
C LEU A 64 8.97 -9.44 -22.59
N ILE A 65 9.55 -9.05 -21.45
CA ILE A 65 10.97 -8.70 -21.31
C ILE A 65 11.66 -9.76 -20.44
N THR A 66 12.70 -10.39 -20.96
CA THR A 66 13.49 -11.37 -20.18
C THR A 66 14.07 -10.73 -18.93
N GLU A 67 14.17 -11.47 -17.82
CA GLU A 67 14.72 -11.01 -16.54
C GLU A 67 16.05 -10.23 -16.68
N LYS A 68 17.04 -10.82 -17.35
CA LYS A 68 18.33 -10.16 -17.63
C LYS A 68 18.22 -8.79 -18.31
N LEU A 69 17.25 -8.63 -19.22
CA LEU A 69 17.03 -7.35 -19.90
C LEU A 69 16.27 -6.36 -19.01
N ARG A 70 15.43 -6.83 -18.08
CA ARG A 70 14.74 -5.94 -17.13
C ARG A 70 15.70 -5.25 -16.18
N GLU A 71 16.75 -5.94 -15.73
CA GLU A 71 17.81 -5.34 -14.92
C GLU A 71 18.51 -4.19 -15.65
N THR A 72 18.71 -4.33 -16.98
CA THR A 72 19.36 -3.30 -17.80
C THR A 72 18.41 -2.17 -18.19
N LEU A 73 17.17 -2.50 -18.54
CA LEU A 73 16.17 -1.56 -19.05
C LEU A 73 15.44 -0.79 -17.95
N ASN A 74 15.37 -1.36 -16.75
CA ASN A 74 14.57 -0.88 -15.62
C ASN A 74 13.13 -0.43 -16.04
N PRO A 75 12.36 -1.32 -16.68
CA PRO A 75 11.09 -0.95 -17.29
C PRO A 75 10.06 -0.57 -16.21
N LYS A 76 9.31 0.51 -16.46
CA LYS A 76 8.12 0.87 -15.69
C LYS A 76 7.00 -0.10 -15.99
N TYR A 77 6.20 -0.39 -14.98
CA TYR A 77 5.05 -1.26 -15.07
C TYR A 77 3.94 -0.58 -15.89
N PHE A 78 3.43 -1.27 -16.92
CA PHE A 78 2.14 -0.97 -17.52
C PHE A 78 1.50 -2.22 -18.15
N ILE A 79 0.23 -2.12 -18.55
CA ILE A 79 -0.55 -3.25 -19.05
C ILE A 79 -0.69 -3.20 -20.57
N LEU A 80 -0.52 -4.36 -21.20
CA LEU A 80 -0.70 -4.62 -22.61
C LEU A 80 -1.97 -5.43 -22.85
N ASP A 81 -2.71 -5.10 -23.90
CA ASP A 81 -3.79 -5.96 -24.38
C ASP A 81 -3.34 -6.85 -25.55
N GLN A 82 -4.26 -7.68 -26.03
CA GLN A 82 -3.97 -8.63 -27.10
C GLN A 82 -3.46 -7.95 -28.38
N ASP A 83 -3.94 -6.76 -28.72
CA ASP A 83 -3.54 -6.07 -29.94
C ASP A 83 -2.15 -5.48 -29.81
N ASP A 84 -1.78 -5.00 -28.63
CA ASP A 84 -0.41 -4.56 -28.35
C ASP A 84 0.58 -5.72 -28.39
N ILE A 85 0.20 -6.87 -27.83
CA ILE A 85 1.04 -8.09 -27.82
C ILE A 85 1.26 -8.59 -29.26
N LYS A 86 0.19 -8.64 -30.07
CA LYS A 86 0.28 -9.04 -31.49
C LYS A 86 1.21 -8.08 -32.25
N TRP A 87 1.00 -6.77 -32.08
CA TRP A 87 1.81 -5.76 -32.73
C TRP A 87 3.29 -5.88 -32.38
N PHE A 88 3.61 -6.00 -31.09
CA PHE A 88 5.00 -6.13 -30.62
C PHE A 88 5.68 -7.35 -31.25
N LYS A 89 5.01 -8.52 -31.25
CA LYS A 89 5.53 -9.75 -31.86
C LYS A 89 5.77 -9.62 -33.37
N SER A 90 4.86 -8.95 -34.09
CA SER A 90 5.00 -8.75 -35.53
C SER A 90 6.11 -7.77 -35.90
N HIS A 91 6.44 -6.81 -35.03
CA HIS A 91 7.44 -5.77 -35.29
C HIS A 91 8.76 -6.00 -34.54
N GLN A 92 8.86 -7.11 -33.80
CA GLN A 92 9.99 -7.39 -32.92
C GLN A 92 11.33 -7.39 -33.66
N GLN A 93 11.37 -7.89 -34.89
CA GLN A 93 12.60 -7.94 -35.69
C GLN A 93 13.01 -6.56 -36.23
N SER A 94 12.04 -5.70 -36.54
CA SER A 94 12.29 -4.33 -37.03
C SER A 94 12.70 -3.35 -35.92
N LEU A 95 12.34 -3.64 -34.66
CA LEU A 95 12.72 -2.84 -33.49
C LEU A 95 14.18 -3.03 -33.06
N GLY A 96 14.88 -4.00 -33.66
CA GLY A 96 16.29 -4.27 -33.42
C GLY A 96 16.61 -5.76 -33.44
N LYS A 97 17.87 -6.10 -33.70
CA LYS A 97 18.34 -7.48 -33.62
C LYS A 97 18.77 -7.77 -32.17
N GLY A 98 17.96 -8.56 -31.45
CA GLY A 98 18.28 -9.24 -30.20
C GLY A 98 19.05 -8.39 -29.17
N GLY A 99 18.35 -7.78 -28.22
CA GLY A 99 18.98 -7.03 -27.13
C GLY A 99 18.12 -5.84 -26.67
N VAL A 100 18.73 -4.93 -25.90
CA VAL A 100 18.08 -3.77 -25.26
C VAL A 100 17.18 -2.98 -26.23
N LYS A 101 17.69 -2.61 -27.42
CA LYS A 101 16.95 -1.80 -28.42
C LYS A 101 15.62 -2.42 -28.85
N GLN A 102 15.56 -3.75 -28.94
CA GLN A 102 14.35 -4.47 -29.35
C GLN A 102 13.18 -4.29 -28.36
N TYR A 103 13.49 -4.05 -27.08
CA TYR A 103 12.51 -3.93 -25.99
C TYR A 103 12.39 -2.51 -25.45
N GLU A 104 13.05 -1.53 -26.06
CA GLU A 104 13.08 -0.14 -25.60
C GLU A 104 11.66 0.47 -25.58
N CYS A 105 10.82 0.12 -26.55
CA CYS A 105 9.41 0.53 -26.56
C CYS A 105 8.57 -0.04 -25.40
N LEU A 106 9.06 -1.05 -24.67
CA LEU A 106 8.41 -1.63 -23.51
C LEU A 106 8.95 -1.11 -22.17
N THR A 107 9.88 -0.14 -22.20
CA THR A 107 10.46 0.47 -20.99
C THR A 107 9.48 1.37 -20.25
N SER A 108 8.54 1.99 -20.95
CA SER A 108 7.51 2.82 -20.34
C SER A 108 6.29 2.97 -21.25
N LEU A 109 5.16 3.35 -20.67
CA LEU A 109 3.94 3.63 -21.43
C LEU A 109 4.13 4.74 -22.48
N PRO A 110 4.77 5.90 -22.17
CA PRO A 110 5.09 6.91 -23.19
C PRO A 110 5.89 6.38 -24.38
N GLU A 111 6.91 5.53 -24.14
CA GLU A 111 7.71 4.96 -25.23
C GLU A 111 6.88 4.06 -26.15
N LEU A 112 5.99 3.25 -25.60
CA LEU A 112 5.07 2.46 -26.41
C LEU A 112 4.10 3.36 -27.20
N LEU A 113 3.59 4.43 -26.58
CA LEU A 113 2.62 5.33 -27.19
C LEU A 113 3.20 6.16 -28.34
N ASN A 114 4.52 6.36 -28.39
CA ASN A 114 5.19 6.96 -29.56
C ASN A 114 4.99 6.10 -30.82
N LEU A 115 4.90 4.78 -30.66
CA LEU A 115 4.67 3.83 -31.75
C LEU A 115 3.20 3.42 -31.88
N ARG A 116 2.44 3.50 -30.78
CA ARG A 116 1.05 3.03 -30.65
C ARG A 116 0.16 4.10 -30.01
N PRO A 117 -0.06 5.25 -30.67
CA PRO A 117 -0.76 6.39 -30.06
C PRO A 117 -2.21 6.09 -29.64
N LEU A 118 -2.86 5.12 -30.29
CA LEU A 118 -4.26 4.72 -30.06
C LEU A 118 -4.44 3.53 -29.11
N LYS A 119 -3.37 3.03 -28.47
CA LYS A 119 -3.44 1.91 -27.51
C LYS A 119 -4.46 2.17 -26.40
N LYS A 120 -5.26 1.18 -26.01
CA LYS A 120 -6.15 1.32 -24.83
C LYS A 120 -5.33 1.46 -23.55
N LEU A 121 -5.80 2.33 -22.65
CA LEU A 121 -5.16 2.60 -21.36
C LEU A 121 -5.86 1.83 -20.26
N TYR A 122 -5.05 1.17 -19.43
CA TYR A 122 -5.53 0.34 -18.33
C TYR A 122 -4.87 0.83 -17.03
N LEU A 123 -5.68 1.01 -15.99
CA LEU A 123 -5.23 1.31 -14.63
C LEU A 123 -5.42 0.09 -13.75
N ARG A 124 -4.49 -0.14 -12.82
CA ARG A 124 -4.60 -1.24 -11.85
C ARG A 124 -5.47 -0.81 -10.69
N GLY A 125 -6.59 -1.50 -10.54
CA GLY A 125 -7.55 -1.35 -9.46
C GLY A 125 -7.33 -2.40 -8.38
N PHE A 126 -7.49 -2.02 -7.11
CA PHE A 126 -7.51 -2.97 -5.99
C PHE A 126 -8.50 -2.58 -4.89
N PRO A 127 -9.17 -3.56 -4.27
CA PRO A 127 -10.21 -3.31 -3.30
C PRO A 127 -9.56 -3.09 -1.94
N LEU A 128 -9.94 -2.00 -1.28
CA LEU A 128 -9.54 -1.76 0.08
C LEU A 128 -10.77 -1.64 0.98
N ALA A 129 -10.72 -2.34 2.12
CA ALA A 129 -11.69 -2.14 3.17
C ALA A 129 -11.35 -0.84 3.92
N CYS A 130 -12.17 0.19 3.74
CA CYS A 130 -12.08 1.40 4.55
C CYS A 130 -12.58 1.09 5.97
N ASN A 131 -11.83 1.51 6.99
CA ASN A 131 -12.27 1.40 8.38
C ASN A 131 -13.33 2.48 8.68
N GLY A 132 -14.60 2.10 8.72
CA GLY A 132 -15.71 3.00 9.03
C GLY A 132 -17.04 2.25 9.11
N SER A 133 -18.02 2.80 9.85
CA SER A 133 -19.36 2.20 9.99
C SER A 133 -20.16 2.14 8.69
N ASP A 134 -19.76 2.93 7.69
CA ASP A 134 -20.22 2.84 6.32
C ASP A 134 -19.18 2.08 5.51
N VAL A 135 -19.44 0.79 5.33
CA VAL A 135 -18.66 -0.17 4.56
C VAL A 135 -18.75 0.16 3.06
N SER A 136 -18.26 1.32 2.63
CA SER A 136 -17.97 1.53 1.21
C SER A 136 -16.59 0.95 0.95
N TYR A 137 -16.55 -0.24 0.33
CA TYR A 137 -15.33 -0.70 -0.31
C TYR A 137 -14.99 0.33 -1.38
N CYS A 138 -13.91 1.07 -1.17
CA CYS A 138 -13.40 1.94 -2.21
C CYS A 138 -12.45 1.12 -3.07
N ASN A 139 -12.76 0.96 -4.36
CA ASN A 139 -11.75 0.51 -5.31
C ASN A 139 -10.72 1.64 -5.48
N ARG A 140 -9.44 1.28 -5.55
CA ARG A 140 -8.34 2.24 -5.58
C ARG A 140 -7.42 1.98 -6.76
N VAL A 141 -6.82 3.05 -7.25
CA VAL A 141 -5.80 3.02 -8.30
C VAL A 141 -4.51 3.69 -7.84
N PHE A 142 -3.38 3.38 -8.46
CA PHE A 142 -2.12 4.05 -8.15
C PHE A 142 -2.14 5.51 -8.60
N ALA A 143 -1.78 6.42 -7.70
CA ALA A 143 -1.76 7.86 -8.01
C ALA A 143 -0.78 8.17 -9.15
N ASP A 144 0.39 7.54 -9.16
CA ASP A 144 1.41 7.73 -10.20
C ASP A 144 0.92 7.32 -11.59
N GLU A 145 0.13 6.25 -11.68
CA GLU A 145 -0.46 5.83 -12.95
C GLU A 145 -1.47 6.86 -13.45
N VAL A 146 -2.27 7.45 -12.55
CA VAL A 146 -3.25 8.49 -12.88
C VAL A 146 -2.57 9.77 -13.36
N ILE A 147 -1.55 10.24 -12.64
CA ILE A 147 -0.75 11.41 -13.04
C ILE A 147 -0.12 11.19 -14.42
N GLN A 148 0.39 9.99 -14.69
CA GLN A 148 1.01 9.66 -15.98
C GLN A 148 -0.01 9.72 -17.15
N ILE A 149 -1.25 9.25 -16.95
CA ILE A 149 -2.22 9.16 -18.06
C ILE A 149 -2.95 10.47 -18.37
N ILE A 150 -3.08 11.41 -17.43
CA ILE A 150 -3.81 12.67 -17.66
C ILE A 150 -3.29 13.43 -18.90
N PRO A 151 -1.97 13.70 -19.05
CA PRO A 151 -1.44 14.35 -20.25
C PRO A 151 -1.68 13.55 -21.53
N ILE A 152 -1.63 12.21 -21.45
CA ILE A 152 -1.85 11.32 -22.58
C ILE A 152 -3.30 11.42 -23.08
N LEU A 153 -4.26 11.42 -22.16
CA LEU A 153 -5.69 11.52 -22.45
C LEU A 153 -6.05 12.88 -23.06
N LEU A 154 -5.53 13.97 -22.50
CA LEU A 154 -5.70 15.30 -23.07
C LEU A 154 -5.19 15.37 -24.51
N LYS A 155 -4.00 14.83 -24.78
CA LYS A 155 -3.43 14.77 -26.13
C LYS A 155 -4.34 14.00 -27.11
N ARG A 156 -4.99 12.92 -26.66
CA ARG A 156 -5.94 12.13 -27.49
C ARG A 156 -7.21 12.89 -27.81
N GLN A 157 -7.67 13.74 -26.91
CA GLN A 157 -8.80 14.64 -27.15
C GLN A 157 -8.39 15.92 -27.91
N ASN A 158 -7.20 15.94 -28.54
CA ASN A 158 -6.63 17.10 -29.24
C ASN A 158 -6.52 18.36 -28.35
N ARG A 159 -6.34 18.14 -27.04
CA ARG A 159 -6.13 19.19 -26.06
C ARG A 159 -4.69 19.16 -25.56
N ARG A 160 -4.21 20.30 -25.09
CA ARG A 160 -2.93 20.42 -24.40
C ARG A 160 -3.16 21.18 -23.10
N LEU A 161 -2.43 20.80 -22.06
CA LEU A 161 -2.32 21.65 -20.89
C LEU A 161 -1.61 22.93 -21.31
N ALA A 162 -2.15 24.08 -20.92
CA ALA A 162 -1.43 25.33 -21.04
C ALA A 162 -0.24 25.29 -20.07
N ASP A 163 0.88 25.92 -20.41
CA ASP A 163 2.05 25.99 -19.53
C ASP A 163 1.75 26.68 -18.19
N SER A 164 0.70 27.50 -18.15
CA SER A 164 0.20 28.16 -16.94
C SER A 164 -0.82 27.33 -16.15
N ASP A 165 -1.22 26.15 -16.63
CA ASP A 165 -2.19 25.29 -15.95
C ASP A 165 -1.52 24.56 -14.78
N THR A 166 -1.83 24.98 -13.56
CA THR A 166 -1.23 24.43 -12.34
C THR A 166 -1.96 23.18 -11.83
N ARG A 167 -3.08 22.76 -12.43
CA ARG A 167 -3.92 21.68 -11.87
C ARG A 167 -3.17 20.36 -11.78
N LEU A 168 -2.42 19.99 -12.83
CA LEU A 168 -1.65 18.74 -12.81
C LEU A 168 -0.57 18.78 -11.73
N GLN A 169 0.10 19.93 -11.59
CA GLN A 169 1.09 20.13 -10.53
C GLN A 169 0.45 20.06 -9.14
N ASN A 170 -0.75 20.63 -8.96
CA ASN A 170 -1.49 20.52 -7.71
C ASN A 170 -1.83 19.06 -7.38
N TYR A 171 -2.24 18.26 -8.37
CA TYR A 171 -2.47 16.82 -8.17
C TYR A 171 -1.18 16.06 -7.86
N CYS A 172 -0.08 16.38 -8.56
CA CYS A 172 1.23 15.83 -8.26
C CYS A 172 1.62 16.10 -6.80
N GLU A 173 1.45 17.33 -6.32
CA GLU A 173 1.74 17.73 -4.93
C GLU A 173 0.77 17.07 -3.93
N LYS A 174 -0.54 17.09 -4.23
CA LYS A 174 -1.62 16.48 -3.44
C LYS A 174 -1.40 15.00 -3.20
N TRP A 175 -0.87 14.29 -4.20
CA TRP A 175 -0.69 12.84 -4.16
C TRP A 175 0.77 12.40 -3.97
N ASN A 176 1.71 13.34 -3.82
CA ASN A 176 3.12 13.03 -3.60
C ASN A 176 3.34 12.33 -2.25
N CYS A 177 4.35 11.46 -2.18
CA CYS A 177 4.84 10.88 -0.92
C CYS A 177 5.96 11.70 -0.26
N GLY A 178 6.20 12.93 -0.75
CA GLY A 178 7.19 13.87 -0.22
C GLY A 178 8.60 13.28 -0.16
N ALA A 179 9.28 13.47 0.98
CA ALA A 179 10.64 12.99 1.24
C ALA A 179 10.78 11.45 1.24
N ASN A 180 9.67 10.70 1.23
CA ASN A 180 9.68 9.24 1.28
C ASN A 180 9.52 8.58 -0.10
N LYS A 181 9.70 9.34 -1.19
CA LYS A 181 9.67 8.81 -2.56
C LYS A 181 10.60 7.60 -2.71
N GLY A 182 10.09 6.54 -3.34
CA GLY A 182 10.81 5.27 -3.52
C GLY A 182 10.72 4.31 -2.33
N ARG A 183 10.34 4.79 -1.15
CA ARG A 183 9.96 3.94 -0.01
C ARG A 183 8.45 3.77 0.08
N TRP A 184 7.73 4.83 -0.25
CA TRP A 184 6.29 4.97 -0.10
C TRP A 184 5.63 5.20 -1.46
N PHE A 185 4.44 4.63 -1.62
CA PHE A 185 3.66 4.73 -2.85
C PHE A 185 2.20 5.00 -2.52
N ASN A 186 1.60 5.96 -3.24
CA ASN A 186 0.26 6.43 -2.97
C ASN A 186 -0.78 5.78 -3.89
N SER A 187 -1.98 5.61 -3.35
CA SER A 187 -3.16 5.19 -4.11
C SER A 187 -4.30 6.15 -3.82
N ILE A 188 -5.24 6.26 -4.75
CA ILE A 188 -6.41 7.14 -4.63
C ILE A 188 -7.70 6.37 -4.87
N CYS A 189 -8.81 6.85 -4.32
CA CYS A 189 -10.12 6.25 -4.57
C CYS A 189 -10.54 6.47 -6.03
N THR A 190 -11.39 5.60 -6.58
CA THR A 190 -12.00 5.82 -7.90
C THR A 190 -12.83 7.10 -7.96
N SER A 191 -13.38 7.57 -6.84
CA SER A 191 -14.01 8.90 -6.74
C SER A 191 -13.02 10.04 -6.97
N ASP A 192 -11.82 9.97 -6.40
CA ASP A 192 -10.78 10.98 -6.57
C ASP A 192 -10.21 10.95 -8.00
N LEU A 193 -10.13 9.75 -8.60
CA LEU A 193 -9.82 9.59 -10.02
C LEU A 193 -10.88 10.31 -10.87
N LYS A 194 -12.17 10.08 -10.59
CA LYS A 194 -13.28 10.71 -11.32
C LYS A 194 -13.19 12.23 -11.24
N GLU A 195 -13.01 12.77 -10.03
CA GLU A 195 -12.80 14.21 -9.80
C GLU A 195 -11.64 14.75 -10.63
N ALA A 196 -10.48 14.09 -10.58
CA ALA A 196 -9.32 14.51 -11.34
C ALA A 196 -9.57 14.50 -12.85
N LEU A 197 -10.22 13.46 -13.40
CA LEU A 197 -10.57 13.41 -14.82
C LEU A 197 -11.61 14.48 -15.21
N ASP A 198 -12.59 14.73 -14.35
CA ASP A 198 -13.61 15.77 -14.55
C ASP A 198 -13.01 17.18 -14.52
N ASP A 199 -12.00 17.43 -13.70
CA ASP A 199 -11.30 18.71 -13.69
C ASP A 199 -10.70 19.03 -15.05
N PHE A 200 -10.07 18.05 -15.69
CA PHE A 200 -9.51 18.21 -17.03
C PHE A 200 -10.55 18.06 -18.15
N ASP A 201 -11.81 17.76 -17.82
CA ASP A 201 -12.88 17.44 -18.78
C ASP A 201 -12.44 16.33 -19.75
N ILE A 202 -11.92 15.26 -19.16
CA ILE A 202 -11.44 14.06 -19.87
C ILE A 202 -12.59 13.07 -20.04
N ASP A 203 -12.67 12.46 -21.24
CA ASP A 203 -13.58 11.35 -21.49
C ASP A 203 -13.13 10.10 -20.73
N LYS A 204 -13.89 9.72 -19.70
CA LYS A 204 -13.57 8.61 -18.81
C LYS A 204 -13.67 7.25 -19.51
N MET A 205 -14.37 7.16 -20.65
CA MET A 205 -14.45 5.93 -21.47
C MET A 205 -13.11 5.56 -22.12
N LEU A 206 -12.14 6.49 -22.15
CA LEU A 206 -10.80 6.24 -22.67
C LEU A 206 -9.89 5.44 -21.71
N VAL A 207 -10.35 5.25 -20.47
CA VAL A 207 -9.63 4.52 -19.41
C VAL A 207 -10.43 3.29 -19.00
N THR A 208 -9.74 2.18 -18.80
CA THR A 208 -10.32 0.95 -18.24
C THR A 208 -9.62 0.60 -16.94
N ILE A 209 -10.37 0.44 -15.85
CA ILE A 209 -9.85 -0.01 -14.57
C ILE A 209 -9.93 -1.54 -14.53
N VAL A 210 -8.82 -2.20 -14.24
CA VAL A 210 -8.72 -3.66 -14.20
C VAL A 210 -8.18 -4.12 -12.85
N PRO A 211 -8.69 -5.22 -12.28
CA PRO A 211 -8.16 -5.76 -11.04
C PRO A 211 -6.66 -6.05 -11.14
N ASP A 212 -5.89 -5.68 -10.10
CA ASP A 212 -4.46 -6.00 -10.04
C ASP A 212 -4.26 -7.52 -9.85
N PRO A 213 -3.65 -8.23 -10.83
CA PRO A 213 -3.56 -9.69 -10.78
C PRO A 213 -2.65 -10.20 -9.67
N VAL A 214 -1.59 -9.46 -9.34
CA VAL A 214 -0.60 -9.85 -8.34
C VAL A 214 -1.19 -9.74 -6.94
N TYR A 215 -1.88 -8.64 -6.67
CA TYR A 215 -2.63 -8.43 -5.44
C TYR A 215 -3.69 -9.52 -5.28
N HIS A 216 -4.46 -9.83 -6.33
CA HIS A 216 -5.44 -10.92 -6.28
C HIS A 216 -4.80 -12.26 -5.92
N SER A 217 -3.74 -12.63 -6.64
CA SER A 217 -3.09 -13.93 -6.46
C SER A 217 -2.49 -14.06 -5.08
N THR A 218 -1.80 -13.03 -4.60
CA THR A 218 -1.16 -13.07 -3.27
C THR A 218 -2.19 -13.05 -2.14
N ALA A 219 -3.31 -12.34 -2.30
CA ALA A 219 -4.44 -12.41 -1.36
C ALA A 219 -5.07 -13.81 -1.34
N GLN A 220 -5.27 -14.43 -2.50
CA GLN A 220 -5.77 -15.81 -2.58
C GLN A 220 -4.79 -16.80 -1.97
N GLU A 221 -3.50 -16.69 -2.24
CA GLU A 221 -2.47 -17.53 -1.62
C GLU A 221 -2.43 -17.37 -0.09
N LYS A 222 -2.58 -16.14 0.41
CA LYS A 222 -2.64 -15.85 1.84
C LYS A 222 -3.90 -16.44 2.50
N LEU A 223 -5.06 -16.27 1.87
CA LEU A 223 -6.31 -16.94 2.28
C LEU A 223 -6.14 -18.46 2.33
N ARG A 224 -5.34 -18.97 1.39
CA ARG A 224 -5.00 -20.38 1.23
C ARG A 224 -3.89 -20.88 2.16
N GLY A 225 -3.75 -20.28 3.34
CA GLY A 225 -2.77 -20.71 4.33
C GLY A 225 -1.33 -20.37 3.97
N GLY A 226 -1.10 -19.50 2.98
CA GLY A 226 0.24 -19.00 2.66
C GLY A 226 0.78 -18.09 3.78
N ASN A 227 2.06 -18.22 4.09
CA ASN A 227 2.73 -17.38 5.11
C ASN A 227 3.35 -16.09 4.53
N HIS A 228 3.12 -15.81 3.24
CA HIS A 228 3.65 -14.62 2.59
C HIS A 228 2.67 -13.44 2.68
N PRO A 229 3.15 -12.19 2.81
CA PRO A 229 2.30 -11.00 2.76
C PRO A 229 1.51 -10.91 1.45
N VAL A 230 0.35 -10.25 1.51
CA VAL A 230 -0.33 -9.78 0.31
C VAL A 230 0.47 -8.62 -0.28
N VAL A 231 0.93 -8.77 -1.53
CA VAL A 231 1.82 -7.82 -2.20
C VAL A 231 1.35 -7.50 -3.61
N THR A 232 1.80 -6.37 -4.14
CA THR A 232 1.70 -6.01 -5.56
C THR A 232 2.99 -5.30 -5.99
N PHE A 233 3.00 -4.64 -7.14
CA PHE A 233 4.15 -3.92 -7.67
C PHE A 233 3.84 -2.44 -7.91
N SER A 234 4.79 -1.57 -7.60
CA SER A 234 4.72 -0.15 -7.95
C SER A 234 4.81 0.07 -9.47
N SER A 235 4.59 1.30 -9.91
CA SER A 235 4.85 1.75 -11.29
C SER A 235 6.32 1.54 -11.70
N ASP A 236 7.23 1.45 -10.75
CA ASP A 236 8.65 1.20 -10.97
C ASP A 236 9.00 -0.30 -10.96
N GLY A 237 8.01 -1.18 -10.79
CA GLY A 237 8.23 -2.63 -10.74
C GLY A 237 8.82 -3.13 -9.41
N HIS A 238 8.80 -2.32 -8.36
CA HIS A 238 9.22 -2.75 -7.02
C HIS A 238 8.07 -3.43 -6.27
N PRO A 239 8.32 -4.54 -5.56
CA PRO A 239 7.29 -5.19 -4.75
C PRO A 239 6.92 -4.29 -3.56
N ILE A 240 5.62 -4.07 -3.39
CA ILE A 240 5.04 -3.18 -2.39
C ILE A 240 3.86 -3.83 -1.69
N MET A 241 3.54 -3.37 -0.49
CA MET A 241 2.39 -3.87 0.29
C MET A 241 1.79 -2.75 1.14
N TYR A 242 0.56 -2.94 1.60
CA TYR A 242 0.00 -2.04 2.59
C TYR A 242 0.76 -2.11 3.92
N ALA A 243 0.83 -0.99 4.64
CA ALA A 243 1.42 -0.97 5.98
C ALA A 243 0.70 -1.94 6.94
N SER A 244 -0.62 -2.14 6.81
CA SER A 244 -1.38 -3.16 7.54
C SER A 244 -0.87 -4.58 7.27
N GLN A 245 -0.48 -4.89 6.03
CA GLN A 245 0.13 -6.18 5.67
C GLN A 245 1.53 -6.33 6.27
N ALA A 246 2.30 -5.24 6.37
CA ALA A 246 3.62 -5.24 6.99
C ALA A 246 3.52 -5.56 8.49
N ILE A 247 2.61 -4.86 9.19
CA ILE A 247 2.32 -5.09 10.61
C ILE A 247 1.83 -6.52 10.83
N LEU A 248 0.92 -7.00 9.98
CA LEU A 248 0.44 -8.39 10.04
C LEU A 248 1.58 -9.38 9.83
N SER A 249 2.46 -9.14 8.86
CA SER A 249 3.58 -10.03 8.59
C SER A 249 4.56 -10.09 9.76
N LEU A 250 4.89 -8.95 10.38
CA LEU A 250 5.67 -8.91 11.62
C LEU A 250 5.00 -9.72 12.72
N PHE A 251 3.71 -9.49 12.92
CA PHE A 251 2.92 -10.16 13.94
C PHE A 251 2.90 -11.68 13.74
N GLU A 252 2.58 -12.17 12.55
CA GLU A 252 2.53 -13.61 12.27
C GLU A 252 3.90 -14.27 12.35
N ASN A 253 4.97 -13.62 11.88
CA ASN A 253 6.31 -14.22 11.87
C ASN A 253 6.98 -14.24 13.25
N PHE A 254 6.60 -13.32 14.15
CA PHE A 254 7.30 -13.14 15.42
C PHE A 254 6.44 -13.38 16.65
N VAL A 255 5.14 -13.06 16.60
CA VAL A 255 4.22 -13.36 17.71
C VAL A 255 3.82 -14.81 17.66
N PHE A 256 3.31 -15.31 16.52
CA PHE A 256 2.95 -16.73 16.48
C PHE A 256 4.17 -17.56 16.83
N ALA A 257 5.37 -17.20 16.32
CA ALA A 257 6.62 -17.96 16.44
C ALA A 257 7.15 -18.14 17.86
N SER A 258 6.68 -17.31 18.77
CA SER A 258 7.25 -17.20 20.11
C SER A 258 6.40 -17.97 21.11
N ASN A 259 7.03 -18.88 21.86
CA ASN A 259 6.42 -19.45 23.05
C ASN A 259 6.43 -18.40 24.17
N PHE A 260 5.40 -17.56 24.22
CA PHE A 260 5.27 -16.48 25.23
C PHE A 260 5.26 -16.99 26.68
N GLU A 261 5.00 -18.28 26.90
CA GLU A 261 5.03 -18.89 28.24
C GLU A 261 6.46 -19.19 28.73
N GLY A 262 7.46 -19.17 27.84
CA GLY A 262 8.85 -19.53 28.15
C GLY A 262 9.79 -18.36 28.52
N GLY A 263 9.27 -17.15 28.68
CA GLY A 263 10.09 -15.97 28.98
C GLY A 263 10.60 -15.25 27.74
N CYS A 264 9.68 -14.88 26.82
CA CYS A 264 9.96 -13.78 25.89
C CYS A 264 10.51 -12.61 26.70
N SER A 265 11.70 -12.11 26.37
CA SER A 265 12.22 -10.94 27.07
C SER A 265 11.26 -9.78 26.82
N GLU A 266 10.89 -9.04 27.87
CA GLU A 266 10.09 -7.82 27.74
C GLU A 266 10.75 -6.85 26.76
N GLU A 267 12.08 -6.91 26.65
CA GLU A 267 12.89 -6.21 25.65
C GLU A 267 12.49 -6.57 24.21
N TYR A 268 12.32 -7.87 23.90
CA TYR A 268 11.91 -8.29 22.56
C TYR A 268 10.49 -7.86 22.23
N LYS A 269 9.53 -8.05 23.15
CA LYS A 269 8.15 -7.54 22.99
C LYS A 269 8.18 -6.03 22.72
N LYS A 270 9.00 -5.27 23.44
CA LYS A 270 9.17 -3.82 23.23
C LYS A 270 9.75 -3.49 21.86
N GLU A 271 10.80 -4.18 21.41
CA GLU A 271 11.40 -3.93 20.09
C GLU A 271 10.45 -4.32 18.95
N LEU A 272 9.76 -5.46 19.03
CA LEU A 272 8.74 -5.84 18.06
C LEU A 272 7.59 -4.82 18.02
N LEU A 273 7.07 -4.41 19.18
CA LEU A 273 6.03 -3.39 19.26
C LEU A 273 6.51 -2.05 18.72
N LYS A 274 7.75 -1.66 18.98
CA LYS A 274 8.36 -0.44 18.43
C LYS A 274 8.45 -0.50 16.91
N THR A 275 8.84 -1.64 16.35
CA THR A 275 8.86 -1.87 14.89
C THR A 275 7.45 -1.88 14.30
N MET A 276 6.46 -2.49 14.95
CA MET A 276 5.06 -2.39 14.48
C MET A 276 4.53 -0.95 14.57
N LYS A 277 4.86 -0.23 15.65
CA LYS A 277 4.49 1.18 15.86
C LYS A 277 5.16 2.13 14.86
N LYS A 278 6.34 1.79 14.32
CA LYS A 278 6.94 2.51 13.18
C LYS A 278 5.96 2.55 12.00
N TYR A 279 5.39 1.42 11.61
CA TYR A 279 4.39 1.34 10.54
C TYR A 279 3.06 1.99 10.92
N GLU A 280 2.59 1.84 12.17
CA GLU A 280 1.39 2.53 12.66
C GLU A 280 1.52 4.05 12.56
N ASN A 281 2.67 4.59 12.97
CA ASN A 281 2.97 6.02 12.90
C ASN A 281 3.03 6.50 11.45
N TRP A 282 3.48 5.66 10.52
CA TRP A 282 3.45 5.98 9.08
C TRP A 282 2.03 6.04 8.53
N VAL A 283 1.13 5.19 9.06
CA VAL A 283 -0.31 5.24 8.79
C VAL A 283 -0.99 6.41 9.53
N GLY A 284 -0.26 7.18 10.34
CA GLY A 284 -0.74 8.41 10.95
C GLY A 284 -1.91 8.23 11.91
N ILE A 285 -2.04 7.06 12.54
CA ILE A 285 -3.03 6.85 13.63
C ILE A 285 -2.44 7.34 14.95
N ASN A 286 -2.06 8.60 15.02
CA ASN A 286 -1.68 9.21 16.29
C ASN A 286 -2.92 9.90 16.86
N GLU A 287 -3.35 9.57 18.07
CA GLU A 287 -4.61 10.05 18.68
C GLU A 287 -4.66 11.58 18.85
N ASN A 288 -3.51 12.25 18.75
CA ASN A 288 -3.37 13.71 18.78
C ASN A 288 -3.32 14.35 17.38
N VAL A 289 -3.39 13.54 16.31
CA VAL A 289 -3.42 13.96 14.92
C VAL A 289 -4.84 13.72 14.41
N ASN A 290 -5.49 14.79 13.97
CA ASN A 290 -6.86 14.80 13.46
C ASN A 290 -7.24 13.49 12.73
N PHE A 291 -8.42 12.96 13.03
CA PHE A 291 -9.07 11.81 12.39
C PHE A 291 -8.90 11.78 10.85
N GLU A 292 -8.84 12.96 10.22
CA GLU A 292 -8.57 13.26 8.81
C GLU A 292 -7.25 12.66 8.27
N HIS A 293 -6.16 12.70 9.05
CA HIS A 293 -4.84 12.20 8.66
C HIS A 293 -4.79 10.66 8.63
N SER A 294 -5.59 10.02 9.49
CA SER A 294 -5.63 8.55 9.64
C SER A 294 -6.30 7.84 8.47
N LEU A 295 -7.18 8.50 7.71
CA LEU A 295 -7.84 7.92 6.54
C LEU A 295 -6.92 7.93 5.31
N ILE A 296 -6.18 9.02 5.07
CA ILE A 296 -5.32 9.12 3.87
C ILE A 296 -4.08 8.22 3.98
N LEU A 297 -3.50 8.09 5.18
CA LEU A 297 -2.28 7.31 5.39
C LEU A 297 -2.54 5.79 5.56
N GLN A 298 -3.80 5.37 5.79
CA GLN A 298 -4.21 3.95 5.72
C GLN A 298 -4.09 3.36 4.31
N HIS A 299 -3.78 4.19 3.31
CA HIS A 299 -3.82 3.84 1.89
C HIS A 299 -2.47 3.90 1.19
N MET A 300 -1.41 4.02 2.00
CA MET A 300 -0.04 4.01 1.55
C MET A 300 0.49 2.59 1.45
N PHE A 301 1.18 2.35 0.34
CA PHE A 301 2.01 1.18 0.19
C PHE A 301 3.43 1.51 0.64
N ILE A 302 4.07 0.53 1.23
CA ILE A 302 5.48 0.55 1.59
C ILE A 302 6.24 -0.43 0.68
N SER A 303 7.53 -0.18 0.50
CA SER A 303 8.42 -1.15 -0.13
C SER A 303 8.52 -2.44 0.70
N LYS A 304 8.45 -3.59 0.03
CA LYS A 304 8.70 -4.89 0.66
C LYS A 304 10.12 -5.03 1.21
N SER A 305 11.09 -4.32 0.62
CA SER A 305 12.47 -4.32 1.12
C SER A 305 12.60 -3.71 2.52
N GLU A 306 11.73 -2.75 2.86
CA GLU A 306 11.70 -2.13 4.19
C GLU A 306 11.32 -3.15 5.27
N LEU A 307 10.27 -3.94 5.00
CA LEU A 307 9.85 -5.04 5.88
C LEU A 307 10.97 -6.06 6.08
N TYR A 308 11.70 -6.40 5.01
CA TYR A 308 12.80 -7.36 5.09
C TYR A 308 14.00 -6.85 5.86
N SER A 309 14.31 -5.56 5.76
CA SER A 309 15.32 -4.94 6.62
C SER A 309 14.94 -5.03 8.10
N ASP A 310 13.66 -4.79 8.41
CA ASP A 310 13.16 -4.90 9.79
C ASP A 310 13.10 -6.37 10.25
N PHE A 311 12.79 -7.31 9.37
CA PHE A 311 12.88 -8.74 9.67
C PHE A 311 14.30 -9.14 10.03
N SER A 312 15.29 -8.79 9.22
CA SER A 312 16.70 -9.10 9.52
C SER A 312 17.13 -8.51 10.86
N SER A 313 16.76 -7.25 11.15
CA SER A 313 17.07 -6.62 12.44
C SER A 313 16.41 -7.31 13.63
N LEU A 314 15.23 -7.92 13.46
CA LEU A 314 14.53 -8.65 14.52
C LEU A 314 14.99 -10.12 14.61
N GLU A 315 15.45 -10.71 13.51
CA GLU A 315 15.97 -12.09 13.44
C GLU A 315 17.28 -12.24 14.22
N ASP A 316 18.10 -11.20 14.30
CA ASP A 316 19.29 -11.18 15.17
C ASP A 316 18.94 -11.40 16.66
N HIS A 317 17.68 -11.18 17.04
CA HIS A 317 17.15 -11.45 18.39
C HIS A 317 16.41 -12.80 18.50
N ARG A 318 16.22 -13.53 17.38
CA ARG A 318 15.40 -14.75 17.28
C ARG A 318 16.09 -16.01 17.80
N GLU A 319 17.42 -16.04 17.88
CA GLU A 319 18.16 -17.18 18.45
C GLU A 319 17.77 -17.51 19.89
N LEU A 320 17.14 -16.56 20.60
CA LEU A 320 16.64 -16.74 21.96
C LEU A 320 15.42 -17.68 22.05
N PHE A 321 14.74 -17.99 20.94
CA PHE A 321 13.48 -18.72 20.95
C PHE A 321 13.34 -19.66 19.74
N LYS A 322 14.14 -20.74 19.72
CA LYS A 322 13.77 -21.94 18.95
C LYS A 322 12.63 -22.63 19.68
N THR A 323 11.42 -22.53 19.15
CA THR A 323 10.32 -23.39 19.57
C THR A 323 10.40 -24.70 18.78
N GLU A 324 10.28 -25.83 19.48
CA GLU A 324 10.11 -27.15 18.86
C GLU A 324 8.64 -27.41 18.43
N ARG A 325 7.71 -26.52 18.77
CA ARG A 325 6.30 -26.67 18.40
C ARG A 325 6.11 -26.26 16.95
N ASP A 326 5.61 -27.21 16.14
CA ASP A 326 5.07 -26.90 14.83
C ASP A 326 3.84 -26.03 15.01
N MET A 327 3.94 -24.79 14.55
CA MET A 327 2.95 -23.77 14.87
C MET A 327 1.88 -23.58 13.83
N ASN A 328 1.98 -24.33 12.75
CA ASN A 328 0.86 -24.49 11.89
C ASN A 328 -0.06 -25.51 12.58
N ALA A 329 -0.78 -25.04 13.61
CA ALA A 329 -1.77 -25.84 14.35
C ALA A 329 -2.85 -26.44 13.43
N PHE A 330 -2.89 -25.99 12.16
CA PHE A 330 -3.79 -26.47 11.14
C PHE A 330 -3.06 -26.99 9.87
N ASN A 331 -1.80 -27.43 9.96
CA ASN A 331 -0.93 -27.81 8.83
C ASN A 331 -1.51 -28.82 7.85
N ASP A 332 -2.42 -29.69 8.32
CA ASP A 332 -2.98 -30.80 7.54
C ASP A 332 -4.15 -30.39 6.65
N HIS A 333 -4.62 -29.15 6.74
CA HIS A 333 -5.82 -28.69 6.04
C HIS A 333 -5.49 -27.85 4.81
N GLN A 334 -6.22 -28.12 3.75
CA GLN A 334 -6.27 -27.29 2.57
C GLN A 334 -7.13 -26.04 2.81
N PRO A 335 -6.90 -24.98 2.03
CA PRO A 335 -7.61 -23.70 2.15
C PRO A 335 -9.13 -23.73 2.17
N ASP A 336 -9.67 -24.62 1.35
CA ASP A 336 -11.10 -24.78 1.10
C ASP A 336 -11.71 -25.81 2.07
N ASP A 337 -10.88 -26.39 2.95
CA ASP A 337 -11.33 -27.38 3.92
C ASP A 337 -12.22 -26.72 4.97
N ARG A 338 -13.07 -27.56 5.54
CA ARG A 338 -13.81 -27.25 6.74
C ARG A 338 -13.28 -28.14 7.83
N ILE A 339 -12.93 -27.53 8.95
CA ILE A 339 -12.41 -28.25 10.10
C ILE A 339 -13.53 -28.46 11.12
N PRO A 340 -13.58 -29.60 11.81
CA PRO A 340 -14.50 -29.80 12.92
C PRO A 340 -14.33 -28.70 13.97
N MET A 341 -15.43 -28.15 14.49
CA MET A 341 -15.40 -27.12 15.53
C MET A 341 -14.63 -27.59 16.78
N GLN A 342 -14.71 -28.88 17.09
CA GLN A 342 -14.02 -29.49 18.21
C GLN A 342 -12.49 -29.41 18.07
N GLU A 343 -11.96 -29.59 16.86
CA GLU A 343 -10.52 -29.47 16.58
C GLU A 343 -10.04 -28.02 16.81
N TYR A 344 -10.80 -27.04 16.31
CA TYR A 344 -10.54 -25.62 16.60
C TYR A 344 -10.54 -25.33 18.11
N ILE A 345 -11.50 -25.89 18.85
CA ILE A 345 -11.59 -25.73 20.32
C ILE A 345 -10.40 -26.37 21.02
N GLU A 346 -9.86 -27.48 20.53
CA GLU A 346 -8.70 -28.16 21.10
C GLU A 346 -7.42 -27.35 20.90
N ILE A 347 -7.19 -26.84 19.69
CA ILE A 347 -6.09 -25.90 19.40
C ILE A 347 -6.20 -24.67 20.31
N CYS A 348 -7.38 -24.08 20.39
CA CYS A 348 -7.68 -22.98 21.30
C CYS A 348 -7.29 -23.26 22.76
N LYS A 349 -7.56 -24.47 23.25
CA LYS A 349 -7.23 -24.86 24.63
C LYS A 349 -5.74 -25.05 24.82
N GLU A 350 -5.04 -25.59 23.82
CA GLU A 350 -3.59 -25.78 23.84
C GLU A 350 -2.83 -24.47 24.07
N PHE A 351 -3.32 -23.36 23.49
CA PHE A 351 -2.71 -22.03 23.62
C PHE A 351 -3.39 -21.15 24.70
N GLU A 352 -4.25 -21.75 25.53
CA GLU A 352 -4.96 -21.11 26.64
C GLU A 352 -5.94 -19.98 26.25
N PHE A 353 -6.48 -20.01 25.04
CA PHE A 353 -7.45 -19.02 24.53
C PHE A 353 -8.89 -19.24 25.04
N SER A 354 -9.08 -19.88 26.19
CA SER A 354 -10.37 -20.42 26.65
C SER A 354 -11.52 -19.40 26.70
N THR A 355 -11.26 -18.18 27.16
CA THR A 355 -12.25 -17.08 27.19
C THR A 355 -12.65 -16.63 25.79
N PHE A 356 -11.67 -16.46 24.90
CA PHE A 356 -11.88 -16.03 23.52
C PHE A 356 -12.64 -17.08 22.72
N CYS A 357 -12.23 -18.34 22.81
CA CYS A 357 -12.83 -19.42 22.03
C CYS A 357 -14.29 -19.69 22.46
N THR A 358 -14.65 -19.42 23.71
CA THR A 358 -16.05 -19.46 24.16
C THR A 358 -16.91 -18.39 23.47
N GLN A 359 -16.37 -17.18 23.25
CA GLN A 359 -17.10 -16.09 22.57
C GLN A 359 -17.27 -16.39 21.08
N ILE A 360 -16.19 -16.79 20.39
CA ILE A 360 -16.23 -17.14 18.98
C ILE A 360 -17.13 -18.35 18.71
N THR A 361 -17.06 -19.38 19.56
CA THR A 361 -17.94 -20.55 19.41
C THR A 361 -19.42 -20.16 19.51
N LYS A 362 -19.79 -19.21 20.38
CA LYS A 362 -21.16 -18.68 20.46
C LYS A 362 -21.57 -17.96 19.17
N ILE A 363 -20.69 -17.15 18.61
CA ILE A 363 -20.93 -16.43 17.34
C ILE A 363 -21.16 -17.43 16.22
N LEU A 364 -20.25 -18.40 16.06
CA LEU A 364 -20.30 -19.41 15.01
C LEU A 364 -21.50 -20.36 15.14
N SER A 365 -21.81 -20.81 16.36
CA SER A 365 -22.95 -21.70 16.65
C SER A 365 -24.30 -21.06 16.34
N SER A 366 -24.39 -19.72 16.37
CA SER A 366 -25.62 -19.01 16.02
C SER A 366 -25.91 -19.03 14.51
N ARG A 367 -24.87 -19.23 13.68
CA ARG A 367 -24.95 -19.21 12.20
C ARG A 367 -25.08 -20.62 11.62
N THR A 368 -24.38 -21.61 12.16
CA THR A 368 -24.53 -23.03 11.74
C THR A 368 -25.96 -23.53 11.97
N LYS A 369 -26.60 -23.15 13.08
CA LYS A 369 -28.01 -23.45 13.37
C LYS A 369 -29.01 -22.86 12.36
N ARG A 370 -28.67 -21.74 11.69
CA ARG A 370 -29.54 -21.14 10.66
C ARG A 370 -29.43 -21.85 9.30
N ASN A 371 -28.31 -22.53 9.04
CA ASN A 371 -27.98 -23.08 7.72
C ASN A 371 -27.99 -24.61 7.65
N ASN A 372 -28.41 -25.32 8.71
CA ASN A 372 -28.33 -26.79 8.82
C ASN A 372 -26.94 -27.36 8.46
N GLN A 373 -25.87 -26.57 8.63
CA GLN A 373 -24.51 -27.02 8.39
C GLN A 373 -24.01 -27.81 9.60
N LYS A 374 -23.23 -28.86 9.33
CA LYS A 374 -22.44 -29.61 10.32
C LYS A 374 -21.62 -28.64 11.18
N ASP A 375 -21.26 -29.05 12.40
CA ASP A 375 -20.41 -28.32 13.36
C ASP A 375 -18.96 -28.19 12.84
N GLU A 376 -18.81 -27.50 11.71
CA GLU A 376 -17.58 -27.34 10.97
C GLU A 376 -17.38 -25.86 10.58
N ILE A 377 -16.17 -25.35 10.80
CA ILE A 377 -15.76 -23.98 10.49
C ILE A 377 -14.85 -24.01 9.25
N PRO A 378 -14.98 -23.07 8.29
CA PRO A 378 -14.01 -22.95 7.21
C PRO A 378 -12.59 -22.75 7.78
N TYR A 379 -11.61 -23.46 7.23
CA TYR A 379 -10.21 -23.40 7.64
C TYR A 379 -9.69 -21.97 7.78
N TRP A 380 -9.87 -21.16 6.72
CA TRP A 380 -9.42 -19.77 6.73
C TRP A 380 -10.02 -18.93 7.85
N LEU A 381 -11.26 -19.23 8.26
CA LEU A 381 -11.97 -18.52 9.32
C LEU A 381 -11.42 -18.94 10.69
N ALA A 382 -11.07 -20.22 10.85
CA ALA A 382 -10.37 -20.72 12.04
C ALA A 382 -9.00 -20.06 12.18
N CYS A 383 -8.21 -19.98 11.10
CA CYS A 383 -6.93 -19.27 11.10
C CYS A 383 -7.10 -17.79 11.46
N THR A 384 -8.14 -17.13 10.91
CA THR A 384 -8.43 -15.72 11.23
C THR A 384 -8.71 -15.54 12.71
N PHE A 385 -9.59 -16.35 13.31
CA PHE A 385 -9.89 -16.24 14.74
C PHE A 385 -8.73 -16.66 15.64
N TYR A 386 -7.95 -17.65 15.23
CA TYR A 386 -6.70 -18.01 15.91
C TYR A 386 -5.74 -16.82 15.98
N SER A 387 -5.58 -16.10 14.86
CA SER A 387 -4.78 -14.88 14.83
C SER A 387 -5.33 -13.77 15.73
N VAL A 388 -6.66 -13.59 15.77
CA VAL A 388 -7.30 -12.62 16.66
C VAL A 388 -7.10 -12.98 18.14
N ALA A 389 -7.13 -14.28 18.51
CA ALA A 389 -6.85 -14.73 19.86
C ALA A 389 -5.43 -14.34 20.31
N TRP A 390 -4.46 -14.54 19.43
CA TRP A 390 -3.09 -14.07 19.66
C TRP A 390 -3.00 -12.56 19.80
N MET A 391 -3.79 -11.79 19.03
CA MET A 391 -3.81 -10.33 19.17
C MET A 391 -4.30 -9.92 20.57
N GLU A 392 -5.32 -10.61 21.10
CA GLU A 392 -5.82 -10.37 22.46
C GLU A 392 -4.77 -10.74 23.51
N LYS A 393 -4.07 -11.87 23.36
CA LYS A 393 -3.03 -12.33 24.30
C LYS A 393 -1.77 -11.45 24.27
N PHE A 394 -1.36 -10.97 23.10
CA PHE A 394 -0.09 -10.24 22.92
C PHE A 394 -0.20 -8.73 23.14
N LEU A 395 -1.28 -8.09 22.67
CA LEU A 395 -1.43 -6.63 22.67
C LEU A 395 -2.26 -6.14 23.86
N GLU A 396 -1.74 -5.17 24.61
CA GLU A 396 -2.48 -4.57 25.73
C GLU A 396 -3.72 -3.79 25.24
N PRO A 397 -4.66 -3.44 26.13
CA PRO A 397 -5.82 -2.64 25.77
C PRO A 397 -5.48 -1.26 25.17
N SER A 398 -4.30 -0.71 25.47
CA SER A 398 -3.82 0.57 24.92
C SER A 398 -3.47 0.52 23.43
N GLU A 399 -3.16 -0.64 22.88
CA GLU A 399 -2.69 -0.85 21.51
C GLU A 399 -3.86 -0.97 20.51
N ILE A 400 -4.89 -0.14 20.71
CA ILE A 400 -6.14 -0.20 19.95
C ILE A 400 -5.94 0.02 18.45
N ASN A 401 -4.98 0.89 18.09
CA ASN A 401 -4.66 1.22 16.71
C ASN A 401 -3.91 0.08 16.01
N LEU A 402 -2.96 -0.57 16.68
CA LEU A 402 -2.33 -1.79 16.16
C LEU A 402 -3.37 -2.90 15.97
N LYS A 403 -4.30 -3.08 16.92
CA LYS A 403 -5.41 -4.03 16.77
C LYS A 403 -6.25 -3.74 15.52
N ARG A 404 -6.58 -2.46 15.27
CA ARG A 404 -7.30 -2.02 14.05
C ARG A 404 -6.49 -2.24 12.77
N LEU A 405 -5.18 -1.99 12.78
CA LEU A 405 -4.32 -2.17 11.61
C LEU A 405 -4.07 -3.64 11.27
N LEU A 406 -3.86 -4.47 12.28
CA LEU A 406 -3.80 -5.93 12.10
C LEU A 406 -5.11 -6.45 11.53
N TRP A 407 -6.24 -5.97 12.05
CA TRP A 407 -7.55 -6.29 11.51
C TRP A 407 -7.71 -5.88 10.05
N SER A 408 -7.33 -4.64 9.72
CA SER A 408 -7.27 -4.17 8.33
C SER A 408 -6.41 -5.11 7.48
N GLY A 409 -5.30 -5.61 8.00
CA GLY A 409 -4.45 -6.66 7.42
C GLY A 409 -5.22 -7.93 7.04
N PHE A 410 -6.01 -8.50 7.96
CA PHE A 410 -6.82 -9.68 7.68
C PHE A 410 -7.84 -9.46 6.54
N LYS A 411 -8.42 -8.25 6.45
CA LYS A 411 -9.45 -7.92 5.44
C LYS A 411 -8.97 -8.02 3.99
N HIS A 412 -7.66 -7.99 3.74
CA HIS A 412 -7.12 -8.09 2.37
C HIS A 412 -7.33 -9.46 1.73
N TYR A 413 -7.50 -10.52 2.54
CA TYR A 413 -7.67 -11.88 2.05
C TYR A 413 -8.95 -12.55 2.55
N VAL A 414 -9.56 -12.05 3.63
CA VAL A 414 -10.88 -12.52 4.09
C VAL A 414 -11.97 -12.17 3.04
N PRO A 415 -12.90 -13.11 2.72
CA PRO A 415 -14.01 -12.82 1.82
C PRO A 415 -14.87 -11.65 2.31
N SER A 416 -15.22 -10.74 1.39
CA SER A 416 -15.97 -9.50 1.70
C SER A 416 -17.32 -9.74 2.39
N SER A 417 -17.97 -10.85 2.09
CA SER A 417 -19.24 -11.29 2.71
C SER A 417 -19.13 -11.55 4.21
N TRP A 418 -17.92 -11.67 4.75
CA TRP A 418 -17.65 -11.89 6.16
C TRP A 418 -17.14 -10.66 6.90
N HIS A 419 -16.77 -9.58 6.20
CA HIS A 419 -16.15 -8.40 6.84
C HIS A 419 -17.05 -7.81 7.92
N GLN A 420 -18.34 -7.61 7.66
CA GLN A 420 -19.26 -7.03 8.65
C GLN A 420 -19.44 -7.90 9.90
N GLU A 421 -19.51 -9.22 9.74
CA GLU A 421 -19.68 -10.13 10.88
C GLU A 421 -18.44 -10.18 11.75
N ILE A 422 -17.26 -10.23 11.11
CA ILE A 422 -16.01 -10.22 11.84
C ILE A 422 -15.79 -8.83 12.45
N ASP A 423 -16.12 -7.73 11.76
CA ASP A 423 -16.11 -6.37 12.33
C ASP A 423 -16.93 -6.30 13.63
N ASN A 424 -18.17 -6.79 13.59
CA ASN A 424 -19.03 -6.84 14.77
C ASN A 424 -18.43 -7.71 15.89
N SER A 425 -17.77 -8.81 15.53
CA SER A 425 -17.09 -9.71 16.48
C SER A 425 -15.89 -9.01 17.12
N MET A 426 -15.08 -8.32 16.32
CA MET A 426 -13.91 -7.56 16.75
C MET A 426 -14.31 -6.39 17.67
N GLU A 427 -15.41 -5.68 17.36
CA GLU A 427 -15.98 -4.65 18.22
C GLU A 427 -16.37 -5.22 19.59
N GLN A 428 -16.98 -6.42 19.62
CA GLN A 428 -17.35 -7.09 20.86
C GLN A 428 -16.13 -7.54 21.67
N ILE A 429 -15.15 -8.16 21.01
CA ILE A 429 -13.94 -8.72 21.64
C ILE A 429 -13.08 -7.60 22.22
N PHE A 430 -12.73 -6.61 21.40
CA PHE A 430 -11.80 -5.56 21.79
C PHE A 430 -12.49 -4.35 22.44
N LYS A 431 -13.81 -4.35 22.55
CA LYS A 431 -14.63 -3.21 23.01
C LYS A 431 -14.29 -1.92 22.25
N VAL A 432 -13.85 -2.04 21.01
CA VAL A 432 -13.50 -0.90 20.15
C VAL A 432 -14.83 -0.19 19.83
N ARG A 433 -15.03 1.02 20.35
CA ARG A 433 -16.18 1.83 19.90
C ARG A 433 -16.00 2.16 18.42
N LYS A 434 -17.10 2.10 17.65
CA LYS A 434 -17.15 2.62 16.28
C LYS A 434 -16.57 4.04 16.28
N PRO A 435 -15.72 4.38 15.29
CA PRO A 435 -15.37 5.78 15.05
C PRO A 435 -16.66 6.61 14.95
N ILE A 436 -16.65 7.82 15.50
CA ILE A 436 -17.78 8.75 15.40
C ILE A 436 -17.82 9.27 13.95
N THR A 437 -18.28 8.43 13.02
CA THR A 437 -18.44 8.80 11.60
C THR A 437 -19.90 9.07 11.23
N SER A 438 -20.84 8.71 12.10
CA SER A 438 -22.28 8.84 11.81
C SER A 438 -22.81 10.28 11.89
N SER A 439 -21.96 11.29 12.08
CA SER A 439 -22.38 12.70 12.23
C SER A 439 -21.70 13.70 11.31
N VAL A 440 -20.83 13.27 10.39
CA VAL A 440 -20.12 14.20 9.48
C VAL A 440 -20.78 14.16 8.11
N THR A 441 -21.24 15.31 7.64
CA THR A 441 -21.85 15.45 6.31
C THR A 441 -20.78 15.41 5.20
N PRO A 442 -21.14 15.05 3.95
CA PRO A 442 -20.19 15.06 2.83
C PRO A 442 -19.50 16.42 2.61
N ASP A 443 -20.21 17.53 2.82
CA ASP A 443 -19.66 18.88 2.69
C ASP A 443 -18.67 19.21 3.80
N GLU A 444 -18.91 18.75 5.02
CA GLU A 444 -17.95 18.86 6.12
C GLU A 444 -16.70 18.03 5.83
N LEU A 445 -16.86 16.82 5.29
CA LEU A 445 -15.75 15.96 4.87
C LEU A 445 -14.89 16.64 3.78
N GLU A 446 -15.50 17.30 2.81
CA GLU A 446 -14.78 17.97 1.73
C GLU A 446 -14.05 19.24 2.21
N GLN A 447 -14.68 20.04 3.06
CA GLN A 447 -14.03 21.18 3.74
C GLN A 447 -12.91 20.75 4.69
N MET A 448 -12.99 19.54 5.23
CA MET A 448 -11.95 18.93 6.07
C MET A 448 -10.75 18.48 5.23
N LYS A 449 -10.98 17.82 4.08
CA LYS A 449 -9.92 17.47 3.11
C LYS A 449 -9.14 18.70 2.63
N GLU A 450 -9.83 19.76 2.22
CA GLU A 450 -9.20 20.99 1.72
C GLU A 450 -8.30 21.64 2.79
N ARG A 451 -8.77 21.72 4.04
CA ARG A 451 -7.96 22.23 5.17
C ARG A 451 -6.73 21.36 5.44
N MET A 452 -6.82 20.05 5.23
CA MET A 452 -5.70 19.12 5.40
C MET A 452 -4.64 19.30 4.31
N TYR A 453 -5.02 19.41 3.04
CA TYR A 453 -4.06 19.66 1.96
C TYR A 453 -3.33 21.00 2.12
N GLN A 454 -4.04 22.03 2.58
CA GLN A 454 -3.43 23.32 2.90
C GLN A 454 -2.41 23.21 4.06
N ARG A 455 -2.69 22.38 5.08
CA ARG A 455 -1.74 22.12 6.18
C ARG A 455 -0.49 21.37 5.72
N ILE A 456 -0.63 20.33 4.91
CA ILE A 456 0.51 19.57 4.33
C ILE A 456 1.40 20.51 3.51
N ALA A 457 0.79 21.27 2.59
CA ALA A 457 1.50 22.27 1.78
C ALA A 457 2.17 23.36 2.64
N SER A 458 1.55 23.77 3.75
CA SER A 458 2.13 24.77 4.67
C SER A 458 3.30 24.23 5.50
N THR A 459 3.27 22.93 5.84
CA THR A 459 4.35 22.26 6.56
C THR A 459 5.54 22.07 5.62
N GLU A 460 5.31 21.67 4.37
CA GLU A 460 6.36 21.62 3.35
C GLU A 460 6.96 23.00 3.04
N ARG A 461 6.16 24.07 2.98
CA ARG A 461 6.70 25.44 2.86
C ARG A 461 7.55 25.82 4.06
N ARG A 462 7.13 25.49 5.29
CA ARG A 462 7.94 25.71 6.49
C ARG A 462 9.29 24.98 6.46
N TYR A 463 9.40 23.85 5.78
CA TYR A 463 10.70 23.17 5.58
C TYR A 463 11.51 23.73 4.39
N ARG A 464 10.85 24.39 3.42
CA ARG A 464 11.49 25.07 2.28
C ARG A 464 11.99 26.49 2.62
N ASP A 465 11.28 27.18 3.51
CA ASP A 465 11.57 28.55 3.94
C ASP A 465 12.55 28.59 5.14
N VAL A 466 12.92 27.42 5.69
CA VAL A 466 14.17 27.30 6.44
C VAL A 466 15.28 27.24 5.41
N GLU A 467 15.78 28.41 5.02
CA GLU A 467 17.10 28.51 4.42
C GLU A 467 18.09 27.87 5.41
N PHE A 468 18.46 26.62 5.18
CA PHE A 468 19.76 26.16 5.62
C PHE A 468 20.75 26.96 4.78
N GLU A 469 21.23 28.09 5.33
CA GLU A 469 22.55 28.56 4.93
C GLU A 469 23.48 27.34 5.02
N PRO A 470 24.28 27.04 3.99
CA PRO A 470 25.28 25.99 4.09
C PRO A 470 26.27 26.42 5.17
N SER A 471 25.99 26.04 6.42
CA SER A 471 26.89 26.28 7.52
C SER A 471 28.14 25.47 7.22
N GLU A 472 29.25 26.16 7.01
CA GLU A 472 30.58 25.57 6.92
C GLU A 472 30.71 24.48 7.99
N ILE A 473 31.07 23.26 7.56
CA ILE A 473 31.32 22.16 8.49
C ILE A 473 32.39 22.65 9.46
N SER A 474 32.00 22.87 10.71
CA SER A 474 32.92 23.33 11.74
C SER A 474 33.89 22.18 12.04
N ILE A 475 35.16 22.38 11.70
CA ILE A 475 36.23 21.44 12.05
C ILE A 475 36.58 21.69 13.52
N VAL A 476 36.37 20.68 14.37
CA VAL A 476 36.66 20.76 15.80
C VAL A 476 37.86 19.87 16.08
N THR A 477 38.91 20.43 16.69
CA THR A 477 40.07 19.63 17.12
C THR A 477 39.69 18.69 18.26
N LYS A 478 40.42 17.58 18.40
CA LYS A 478 40.19 16.60 19.48
C LYS A 478 40.24 17.25 20.87
N GLU A 479 41.19 18.17 21.15
CA GLU A 479 41.21 18.90 22.43
C GLU A 479 39.96 19.77 22.64
N SER A 480 39.52 20.49 21.62
CA SER A 480 38.35 21.36 21.71
C SER A 480 37.08 20.56 21.98
N PHE A 481 36.94 19.41 21.32
CA PHE A 481 35.81 18.50 21.53
C PHE A 481 35.81 17.91 22.96
N GLN A 482 36.99 17.54 23.48
CA GLN A 482 37.11 17.05 24.85
C GLN A 482 36.82 18.12 25.91
N GLN A 483 37.21 19.38 25.68
CA GLN A 483 36.83 20.49 26.57
C GLN A 483 35.32 20.73 26.54
N MET A 484 34.70 20.67 25.37
CA MET A 484 33.25 20.80 25.18
C MET A 484 32.48 19.71 25.94
N LEU A 485 32.93 18.45 25.87
CA LEU A 485 32.37 17.34 26.65
C LEU A 485 32.48 17.57 28.16
N ARG A 486 33.64 18.03 28.66
CA ARG A 486 33.82 18.34 30.10
C ARG A 486 32.94 19.50 30.56
N ALA A 487 32.62 20.43 29.65
CA ALA A 487 31.74 21.56 29.92
C ALA A 487 30.24 21.24 29.73
N GLY A 488 29.89 20.00 29.35
CA GLY A 488 28.50 19.59 29.10
C GLY A 488 27.87 20.28 27.89
N LYS A 489 28.67 20.74 26.93
CA LYS A 489 28.20 21.42 25.71
C LYS A 489 28.63 20.62 24.49
N LEU A 490 27.68 20.18 23.67
CA LEU A 490 27.98 19.57 22.37
C LEU A 490 27.75 20.60 21.25
N PRO A 491 28.45 20.50 20.10
CA PRO A 491 28.18 21.34 18.96
C PRO A 491 26.75 21.12 18.45
N SER A 492 26.02 22.20 18.17
CA SER A 492 24.72 22.12 17.52
C SER A 492 24.91 22.05 16.00
N GLY A 493 24.70 20.87 15.41
CA GLY A 493 24.82 20.63 13.96
C GLY A 493 25.88 19.59 13.61
N PRO A 494 26.03 19.23 12.32
CA PRO A 494 27.07 18.31 11.85
C PRO A 494 28.47 18.96 11.98
N PHE A 495 29.42 18.25 12.59
CA PHE A 495 30.81 18.67 12.74
C PHE A 495 31.75 17.51 12.41
N GLN A 496 32.99 17.83 12.04
CA GLN A 496 34.03 16.85 11.75
C GLN A 496 35.17 17.00 12.78
N ILE A 497 35.60 15.87 13.37
CA ILE A 497 36.72 15.85 14.30
C ILE A 497 38.00 15.56 13.51
N CYS A 498 38.92 16.52 13.47
CA CYS A 498 40.28 16.26 12.99
C CYS A 498 41.11 15.66 14.11
N VAL A 499 41.66 14.47 13.87
CA VAL A 499 42.67 13.85 14.72
C VAL A 499 43.98 13.96 13.95
N GLU A 500 44.84 14.90 14.35
CA GLU A 500 46.22 14.93 13.89
C GLU A 500 46.93 13.76 14.57
N SER A 501 47.42 12.80 13.78
CA SER A 501 48.26 11.71 14.24
C SER A 501 49.71 12.20 14.19
N ASP A 502 50.23 12.62 15.33
CA ASP A 502 51.67 12.67 15.54
C ASP A 502 52.16 11.25 15.90
N ASP A 503 53.28 10.91 15.28
CA ASP A 503 54.18 9.78 15.53
C ASP A 503 54.00 8.51 14.66
N GLU A 504 54.94 8.43 13.70
CA GLU A 504 55.77 7.27 13.42
C GLU A 504 55.99 6.42 14.70
N ASP A 505 55.55 5.16 14.71
CA ASP A 505 56.39 4.01 15.06
C ASP A 505 55.62 2.68 15.01
N GLU A 506 56.41 1.63 14.80
CA GLU A 506 56.07 0.27 14.43
C GLU A 506 55.28 -0.56 15.48
N GLU A 507 54.80 -1.71 15.01
CA GLU A 507 54.43 -2.92 15.78
C GLU A 507 53.17 -2.89 16.65
N SER A 508 52.07 -3.44 16.12
CA SER A 508 51.68 -4.83 16.45
C SER A 508 50.30 -5.18 15.86
N ASN A 509 50.26 -6.31 15.16
CA ASN A 509 49.04 -6.93 14.66
C ASN A 509 48.12 -7.35 15.82
N LYS A 510 46.86 -6.88 15.79
CA LYS A 510 45.65 -7.73 15.85
C LYS A 510 44.38 -6.95 15.54
#